data_AF-A0A925LGI0-F1
#
_entry.id   AF-A0A925LGI0-F1
#
_cell.length_a   1.000
_cell.length_b   1.000
_cell.length_c   1.000
_cell.angle_alpha   90.00
_cell.angle_beta   90.00
_cell.angle_gamma   90.00
#
_symmetry.space_group_name_H-M   'P 1'
#
loop_
_entity.id
_entity.type
_entity.pdbx_description
1 polymer ?
#
loop_
_entity_poly.entity_id
_entity_poly.type
_entity_poly.pdbx_seq_one_letter_code
_entity_poly.pdbx_strand_id
1 'polypeptide(L)' 'MHLTTLDYLKKALLDTQEKVRDFESYSKIIEDGEIKSNFKAWAEEEGYQASELQKLIAKHSDEELH' A
#
# COMPACT_ATOMS: atom_id res chain seq x y z
N MET A 1 -13.45 19.02 -9.79
CA MET A 1 -12.19 19.12 -9.00
C MET A 1 -11.12 18.36 -9.74
N HIS A 2 -9.94 18.96 -9.94
CA HIS A 2 -8.76 18.25 -10.43
C HIS A 2 -7.98 17.75 -9.21
N LEU A 3 -7.49 16.51 -9.26
CA LEU A 3 -6.69 15.94 -8.17
C LEU A 3 -5.27 16.47 -8.27
N THR A 4 -4.68 16.79 -7.12
CA THR A 4 -3.26 17.15 -7.03
C THR A 4 -2.39 15.88 -7.02
N THR A 5 -1.09 16.03 -7.25
CA THR A 5 -0.11 14.95 -7.08
C THR A 5 -0.20 14.34 -5.68
N LEU A 6 -0.35 15.18 -4.64
CA LEU A 6 -0.50 14.73 -3.26
C LEU A 6 -1.78 13.90 -3.06
N ASP A 7 -2.89 14.28 -3.70
CA ASP A 7 -4.13 13.50 -3.64
C ASP A 7 -3.97 12.11 -4.28
N TYR A 8 -3.25 12.02 -5.41
CA TYR A 8 -2.95 10.74 -6.03
C TYR A 8 -2.05 9.86 -5.15
N LEU A 9 -1.02 10.43 -4.53
CA LEU A 9 -0.15 9.69 -3.60
C LEU A 9 -0.93 9.16 -2.39
N LYS A 10 -1.80 9.99 -1.79
CA LYS A 10 -2.64 9.59 -0.65
C LYS A 10 -3.64 8.50 -1.01
N LYS A 11 -4.26 8.59 -2.19
CA LYS A 11 -5.16 7.55 -2.70
C LYS A 11 -4.41 6.23 -2.92
N ALA A 12 -3.28 6.28 -3.61
CA ALA A 12 -2.45 5.11 -3.82
C ALA A 12 -2.01 4.46 -2.51
N LEU A 13 -1.63 5.26 -1.50
CA LEU A 13 -1.28 4.73 -0.18
C LEU A 13 -2.45 4.00 0.48
N LEU A 14 -3.66 4.59 0.45
CA LEU A 14 -4.84 3.97 1.04
C LEU A 14 -5.18 2.64 0.35
N ASP A 15 -5.16 2.62 -0.99
CA ASP A 15 -5.45 1.43 -1.78
C ASP A 15 -4.41 0.31 -1.51
N THR A 16 -3.12 0.66 -1.44
CA THR A 16 -2.05 -0.29 -1.08
C THR A 16 -2.23 -0.82 0.35
N GLN A 17 -2.58 0.03 1.32
CA GLN A 17 -2.86 -0.41 2.70
C GLN A 17 -4.11 -1.30 2.80
N GLU A 18 -5.10 -1.12 1.92
CA GLU A 18 -6.24 -2.03 1.79
C GLU A 18 -5.79 -3.40 1.31
N LYS A 19 -4.99 -3.45 0.24
CA LYS A 19 -4.45 -4.72 -0.28
C LYS A 19 -3.61 -5.47 0.75
N VAL A 20 -2.77 -4.79 1.54
CA VAL A 20 -2.02 -5.43 2.63
C VAL A 20 -2.97 -6.17 3.56
N ARG A 21 -4.02 -5.48 4.04
CA ARG A 21 -5.02 -6.06 4.96
C ARG A 21 -5.76 -7.23 4.31
N ASP A 22 -6.14 -7.09 3.05
CA ASP A 22 -6.86 -8.12 2.31
C ASP A 22 -6.01 -9.36 2.10
N PHE A 23 -4.77 -9.21 1.62
CA PHE A 23 -3.84 -10.32 1.41
C PHE A 23 -3.46 -11.02 2.72
N GLU A 24 -3.22 -10.26 3.79
CA GLU A 24 -3.04 -10.86 5.12
C GLU A 24 -4.25 -11.68 5.56
N SER A 25 -5.46 -11.15 5.36
CA SER A 25 -6.71 -11.84 5.69
C SER A 25 -6.90 -13.11 4.87
N TYR A 26 -6.69 -13.04 3.55
CA TYR A 26 -6.83 -14.19 2.64
C TYR A 26 -5.83 -15.29 2.99
N SER A 27 -4.59 -14.94 3.33
CA SER A 27 -3.59 -15.91 3.77
C SER A 27 -3.96 -16.68 5.05
N LYS A 28 -4.89 -16.15 5.86
CA LYS A 28 -5.40 -16.79 7.08
C LYS A 28 -6.60 -17.69 6.81
N ILE A 29 -7.37 -17.42 5.76
CA ILE A 29 -8.61 -18.15 5.42
C ILE A 29 -8.34 -19.28 4.43
N ILE A 30 -7.43 -19.09 3.48
CA ILE A 30 -7.16 -20.06 2.42
C ILE A 30 -6.31 -21.22 2.94
N GLU A 31 -6.74 -22.45 2.61
CA GLU A 31 -6.07 -23.68 3.02
C GLU A 31 -5.01 -24.15 2.01
N ASP A 32 -5.17 -23.82 0.72
CA ASP A 32 -4.20 -24.15 -0.32
C ASP A 32 -2.84 -23.50 -0.01
N GLY A 33 -1.81 -24.34 0.13
CA GLY A 33 -0.50 -23.92 0.63
C GLY A 33 0.27 -23.00 -0.33
N GLU A 34 0.09 -23.17 -1.64
CA GLU A 34 0.74 -22.33 -2.64
C GLU A 34 0.06 -20.96 -2.69
N ILE A 35 -1.27 -20.93 -2.80
CA ILE A 35 -2.05 -19.69 -2.85
C ILE A 35 -1.86 -18.88 -1.56
N LYS A 36 -1.88 -19.55 -0.40
CA LYS A 36 -1.63 -18.92 0.90
C LYS A 36 -0.25 -18.27 0.97
N SER A 37 0.78 -18.97 0.48
CA SER A 37 2.16 -18.44 0.48
C SER A 37 2.28 -17.22 -0.42
N ASN A 38 1.64 -17.23 -1.59
CA ASN A 38 1.59 -16.09 -2.49
C ASN A 38 0.92 -14.87 -1.84
N PHE A 39 -0.23 -15.04 -1.18
CA PHE A 39 -0.88 -13.91 -0.48
C PHE A 39 -0.02 -13.32 0.64
N LYS A 40 0.77 -14.13 1.36
CA LYS A 40 1.72 -13.60 2.34
C LYS A 40 2.81 -12.75 1.67
N ALA A 41 3.40 -13.25 0.60
CA ALA A 41 4.43 -12.53 -0.14
C ALA A 41 3.90 -11.18 -0.68
N TRP A 42 2.70 -11.18 -1.26
CA TRP A 42 2.09 -9.95 -1.77
C TRP A 42 1.73 -8.96 -0.66
N ALA A 43 1.32 -9.43 0.52
CA ALA A 43 1.10 -8.55 1.67
C ALA A 43 2.39 -7.83 2.08
N GLU A 44 3.53 -8.53 2.07
CA GLU A 44 4.84 -7.95 2.37
C GLU A 44 5.28 -6.96 1.27
N GLU A 45 5.09 -7.29 0.00
CA GLU A 45 5.40 -6.42 -1.14
C GLU A 45 4.59 -5.12 -1.12
N GLU A 46 3.27 -5.21 -0.94
CA GLU A 46 2.40 -4.04 -0.81
C GLU A 46 2.73 -3.25 0.47
N GLY A 47 3.16 -3.93 1.55
CA GLY A 47 3.65 -3.27 2.77
C GLY A 47 4.91 -2.42 2.52
N TYR A 48 5.85 -2.94 1.73
CA TYR A 48 7.01 -2.17 1.27
C TYR A 48 6.58 -0.98 0.40
N GLN A 49 5.68 -1.20 -0.55
CA GLN A 49 5.16 -0.13 -1.41
C GLN A 49 4.46 0.98 -0.60
N ALA A 50 3.68 0.63 0.44
CA ALA A 50 3.06 1.59 1.34
C ALA A 50 4.10 2.46 2.05
N SER A 51 5.21 1.87 2.49
CA SER A 51 6.31 2.62 3.12
C SER A 51 6.94 3.62 2.17
N GLU A 52 7.19 3.24 0.92
CA GLU A 52 7.73 4.16 -0.10
C GLU A 52 6.75 5.29 -0.43
N LEU A 53 5.46 4.99 -0.55
CA LEU A 53 4.41 6.01 -0.75
C LEU A 53 4.36 7.01 0.41
N GLN A 54 4.49 6.54 1.66
CA GLN A 54 4.56 7.43 2.83
C GLN A 54 5.77 8.37 2.77
N LYS A 55 6.94 7.87 2.35
CA LYS A 55 8.15 8.71 2.18
C LYS A 55 7.96 9.77 1.10
N LEU A 56 7.33 9.41 -0.02
CA LEU A 56 7.02 10.36 -1.10
C LEU A 56 6.03 11.43 -0.66
N ILE A 57 5.00 11.06 0.10
CA ILE A 57 4.03 12.00 0.67
C ILE A 57 4.71 12.99 1.61
N ALA A 58 5.58 12.50 2.51
CA ALA A 58 6.30 13.35 3.45
C ALA A 58 7.19 14.35 2.70
N LYS A 59 8.01 13.85 1.76
CA LYS A 59 8.89 14.70 0.95
C LYS A 59 8.13 15.75 0.15
N HIS A 60 7.03 15.39 -0.50
CA HIS A 60 6.26 16.33 -1.31
C HIS A 60 5.53 17.38 -0.46
N SER A 61 5.07 17.00 0.74
CA SER A 61 4.43 17.94 1.67
C SER A 61 5.44 18.95 2.25
N ASP A 62 6.69 18.52 2.48
CA ASP A 62 7.77 19.40 2.93
C ASP A 62 8.23 20.37 1.81
N GLU A 63 8.23 19.92 0.55
CA GLU A 63 8.55 20.75 -0.62
C GLU A 63 7.51 21.84 -0.91
N GLU A 64 6.24 21.64 -0.54
CA GLU A 64 5.19 22.69 -0.67
C GLU A 64 5.28 23.77 0.42
N LEU A 65 6.00 23.52 1.52
CA LEU A 65 6.17 24.46 2.64
C LEU A 65 7.36 25.41 2.48
N HIS A 66 8.19 25.24 1.44
CA HIS A 66 9.42 25.99 1.16
C HIS A 66 9.40 26.66 -0.22
#